data_AF-A0A9X4BYX9-F1
#
_entry.id   AF-A0A9X4BYX9-F1
#
_cell.length_a   1.000
_cell.length_b   1.000
_cell.length_c   1.000
_cell.angle_alpha   90.00
_cell.angle_beta   90.00
_cell.angle_gamma   90.00
#
_symmetry.space_group_name_H-M   'P 1'
#
loop_
_entity.id
_entity.type
_entity.pdbx_description
1 polymer ?
#
loop_
_entity_poly.entity_id
_entity_poly.type
_entity_poly.pdbx_seq_one_letter_code
_entity_poly.pdbx_strand_id
1 'polypeptide(L)'
;MDIQHLGNGTINLKYQAAHRAELLLMRKEARCVLQLFVQERQKLRSAERALGILDAKGKGQGLPRDDIFVYQSYLAQSRFFATRMSNLAVTLAAYGQRLIVLMDALTPILTLNERLDLVGAQAKSLPGAGWATASLVQLVTRYKAEDSSSCSRGEMGPLLACLLASRGELIVVQKSVRQATQIHSPILPSVASLMLVAAR
;
A
#
# COMPACT_ATOMS: atom_id res chain seq x y z
N MET A 1 40.92 16.31 -40.47
CA MET A 1 39.99 15.31 -39.93
C MET A 1 40.54 14.93 -38.56
N ASP A 2 39.84 15.29 -37.49
CA ASP A 2 39.99 14.66 -36.18
C ASP A 2 38.71 14.96 -35.40
N ILE A 3 37.84 13.96 -35.31
CA ILE A 3 36.56 14.04 -34.61
C ILE A 3 36.80 13.61 -33.17
N GLN A 4 36.76 14.59 -32.27
CA GLN A 4 36.64 14.37 -30.84
C GLN A 4 35.24 13.84 -30.51
N HIS A 5 35.07 12.52 -30.40
CA HIS A 5 33.87 11.90 -29.85
C HIS A 5 34.26 10.72 -28.95
N LEU A 6 34.59 10.97 -27.68
CA LEU A 6 34.80 9.89 -26.70
C LEU A 6 34.36 10.22 -25.26
N GLY A 7 33.66 11.34 -25.01
CA GLY A 7 33.24 11.74 -23.66
C GLY A 7 31.81 11.33 -23.22
N ASN A 8 30.87 11.14 -24.15
CA ASN A 8 29.44 11.09 -23.80
C ASN A 8 28.87 9.69 -23.49
N GLY A 9 29.53 8.62 -23.92
CA GLY A 9 29.01 7.24 -23.77
C GLY A 9 29.16 6.66 -22.36
N THR A 10 30.27 6.96 -21.69
CA THR A 10 30.58 6.42 -20.35
C THR A 10 29.78 7.07 -19.23
N ILE A 11 29.44 8.36 -19.40
CA ILE A 11 28.57 9.11 -18.50
C ILE A 11 27.18 8.46 -18.49
N ASN A 12 26.57 8.26 -19.66
CA ASN A 12 25.23 7.69 -19.80
C ASN A 12 25.10 6.27 -19.18
N LEU A 13 26.10 5.40 -19.38
CA LEU A 13 26.12 4.05 -18.80
C LEU A 13 26.17 4.04 -17.26
N LYS A 14 26.91 4.97 -16.65
CA LYS A 14 26.97 5.09 -15.17
C LYS A 14 25.63 5.56 -14.60
N TYR A 15 24.98 6.54 -15.23
CA TYR A 15 23.65 6.99 -14.82
C TYR A 15 22.59 5.90 -14.97
N GLN A 16 22.65 5.13 -16.07
CA GLN A 16 21.77 3.98 -16.29
C GLN A 16 21.94 2.90 -15.22
N ALA A 17 23.18 2.51 -14.91
CA ALA A 17 23.47 1.53 -13.86
C ALA A 17 23.00 2.01 -12.49
N ALA A 18 23.20 3.29 -12.17
CA ALA A 18 22.71 3.91 -10.95
C ALA A 18 21.18 3.87 -10.85
N HIS A 19 20.45 4.26 -11.90
CA HIS A 19 18.98 4.21 -11.91
C HIS A 19 18.43 2.79 -11.82
N ARG A 20 19.08 1.81 -12.46
CA ARG A 20 18.72 0.39 -12.31
C ARG A 20 18.90 -0.08 -10.87
N ALA A 21 20.05 0.21 -10.26
CA ALA A 21 20.33 -0.16 -8.88
C ALA A 21 19.35 0.52 -7.90
N GLU A 22 19.07 1.80 -8.12
CA GLU A 22 18.12 2.58 -7.32
C GLU A 22 16.71 1.99 -7.39
N LEU A 23 16.23 1.63 -8.59
CA LEU A 23 14.93 1.00 -8.77
C LEU A 23 14.86 -0.37 -8.06
N LEU A 24 15.89 -1.20 -8.19
CA LEU A 24 15.93 -2.51 -7.53
C LEU A 24 15.98 -2.39 -6.00
N LEU A 25 16.71 -1.41 -5.47
CA LEU A 25 16.74 -1.12 -4.03
C LEU A 25 15.36 -0.67 -3.54
N MET A 26 14.75 0.33 -4.19
CA MET A 26 13.40 0.77 -3.85
C MET A 26 12.37 -0.34 -3.95
N ARG A 27 12.47 -1.23 -4.94
CA ARG A 27 11.60 -2.40 -5.04
C ARG A 27 11.71 -3.32 -3.82
N LYS A 28 12.91 -3.52 -3.28
CA LYS A 28 13.12 -4.31 -2.05
C LYS A 28 12.54 -3.60 -0.82
N GLU A 29 12.76 -2.30 -0.68
CA GLU A 29 12.18 -1.52 0.42
C GLU A 29 10.65 -1.51 0.35
N ALA A 30 10.08 -1.27 -0.83
CA ALA A 30 8.65 -1.32 -1.09
C ALA A 30 8.05 -2.69 -0.77
N ARG A 31 8.77 -3.79 -1.02
CA ARG A 31 8.34 -5.14 -0.62
C ARG A 31 8.19 -5.27 0.89
N CYS A 32 9.13 -4.75 1.67
CA CYS A 32 9.05 -4.78 3.13
C CYS A 32 7.84 -3.96 3.63
N VAL A 33 7.65 -2.75 3.09
CA VAL A 33 6.50 -1.89 3.46
C VAL A 33 5.18 -2.53 3.05
N LEU A 34 5.11 -3.13 1.86
CA LEU A 34 3.93 -3.85 1.39
C LEU A 34 3.59 -5.04 2.28
N GLN A 35 4.58 -5.80 2.74
CA GLN A 35 4.35 -6.91 3.66
C GLN A 35 3.70 -6.43 4.97
N LEU A 36 4.19 -5.33 5.54
CA LEU A 36 3.57 -4.69 6.71
C LEU A 36 2.14 -4.23 6.39
N PHE A 37 1.92 -3.61 5.24
CA PHE A 37 0.59 -3.17 4.81
C PHE A 37 -0.39 -4.34 4.73
N VAL A 38 0.02 -5.47 4.15
CA VAL A 38 -0.81 -6.69 4.04
C VAL A 38 -1.12 -7.27 5.42
N GLN A 39 -0.14 -7.29 6.34
CA GLN A 39 -0.35 -7.73 7.72
C GLN A 39 -1.36 -6.85 8.46
N GLU A 40 -1.21 -5.53 8.39
CA GLU A 40 -2.17 -4.59 9.01
C GLU A 40 -3.57 -4.72 8.38
N ARG A 41 -3.66 -4.96 7.07
CA ARG A 41 -4.93 -5.27 6.39
C ARG A 41 -5.59 -6.55 6.90
N GLN A 42 -4.80 -7.58 7.18
CA GLN A 42 -5.33 -8.82 7.75
C GLN A 42 -5.89 -8.58 9.16
N LYS A 43 -5.16 -7.83 10.00
CA LYS A 43 -5.59 -7.46 11.36
C LYS A 43 -6.85 -6.61 11.35
N LEU A 44 -6.94 -5.64 10.44
CA LEU A 44 -8.14 -4.82 10.23
C LEU A 44 -9.34 -5.70 9.88
N ARG A 45 -9.20 -6.59 8.89
CA ARG A 45 -10.28 -7.50 8.48
C ARG A 45 -10.71 -8.41 9.62
N SER A 46 -9.80 -8.89 10.47
CA SER A 46 -10.19 -9.69 11.63
C SER A 46 -10.97 -8.89 12.67
N ALA A 47 -10.57 -7.65 12.95
CA ALA A 47 -11.30 -6.77 13.87
C ALA A 47 -12.70 -6.43 13.31
N GLU A 48 -12.80 -6.12 12.02
CA GLU A 48 -14.07 -5.83 11.35
C GLU A 48 -15.02 -7.02 11.31
N ARG A 49 -14.50 -8.25 11.16
CA ARG A 49 -15.32 -9.48 11.27
C ARG A 49 -15.82 -9.68 12.69
N ALA A 50 -14.98 -9.47 13.70
CA ALA A 50 -15.38 -9.58 15.10
C ALA A 50 -16.49 -8.56 15.44
N LEU A 51 -16.34 -7.32 14.97
CA LEU A 51 -17.40 -6.31 15.05
C LEU A 51 -18.68 -6.77 14.36
N GLY A 52 -18.59 -7.34 13.15
CA GLY A 52 -19.76 -7.84 12.42
C GLY A 52 -20.50 -8.98 13.13
N ILE A 53 -19.78 -9.85 13.85
CA ILE A 53 -20.39 -10.91 14.67
C ILE A 53 -21.14 -10.28 15.86
N LEU A 54 -20.56 -9.28 16.52
CA LEU A 54 -21.21 -8.56 17.62
C LEU A 54 -22.41 -7.73 17.14
N ASP A 55 -22.31 -7.06 15.98
CA ASP A 55 -23.41 -6.35 15.35
C ASP A 55 -24.59 -7.31 15.05
N ALA A 56 -24.28 -8.51 14.56
CA ALA A 56 -25.29 -9.55 14.32
C ALA A 56 -25.92 -10.06 15.63
N LYS A 57 -25.13 -10.21 16.71
CA LYS A 57 -25.61 -10.62 18.04
C LYS A 57 -26.54 -9.58 18.67
N GLY A 58 -26.25 -8.29 18.49
CA GLY A 58 -27.04 -7.19 19.04
C GLY A 58 -28.31 -6.84 18.26
N LYS A 59 -28.54 -7.46 17.08
CA LYS A 59 -29.63 -7.09 16.18
C LYS A 59 -31.00 -7.37 16.81
N GLY A 60 -31.65 -6.30 17.30
CA GLY A 60 -33.02 -6.31 17.83
C GLY A 60 -33.15 -6.39 19.34
N GLN A 61 -32.08 -6.68 20.09
CA GLN A 61 -32.12 -6.83 21.56
C GLN A 61 -31.06 -5.99 22.29
N GLY A 62 -30.14 -5.35 21.56
CA GLY A 62 -28.97 -4.69 22.14
C GLY A 62 -27.90 -5.71 22.55
N LEU A 63 -26.71 -5.21 22.88
CA LEU A 63 -25.62 -6.05 23.37
C LEU A 63 -25.55 -5.99 24.90
N PRO A 64 -25.22 -7.10 25.58
CA PRO A 64 -24.93 -7.07 27.02
C PRO A 64 -23.68 -6.23 27.30
N ARG A 65 -23.56 -5.71 28.53
CA ARG A 65 -22.52 -4.75 28.91
C ARG A 65 -21.09 -5.21 28.61
N ASP A 66 -20.81 -6.50 28.82
CA ASP A 66 -19.48 -7.07 28.57
C ASP A 66 -19.15 -7.08 27.07
N ASP A 67 -20.13 -7.42 26.23
CA ASP A 67 -19.95 -7.40 24.77
C ASP A 67 -19.81 -5.98 24.23
N ILE A 68 -20.43 -4.97 24.87
CA ILE A 68 -20.23 -3.55 24.51
C ILE A 68 -18.77 -3.14 24.74
N PHE A 69 -18.16 -3.57 25.85
CA PHE A 69 -16.75 -3.27 26.11
C PHE A 69 -15.84 -3.92 25.07
N VAL A 70 -16.09 -5.18 24.72
CA VAL A 70 -15.37 -5.90 23.66
C VAL A 70 -15.57 -5.22 22.30
N TYR A 71 -16.78 -4.75 22.00
CA TYR A 71 -17.09 -4.00 20.78
C TYR A 71 -16.24 -2.73 20.68
N GLN A 72 -16.18 -1.93 21.74
CA GLN A 72 -15.37 -0.71 21.77
C GLN A 72 -13.87 -1.00 21.58
N SER A 73 -13.37 -2.09 22.16
CA SER A 73 -12.00 -2.56 21.95
C SER A 73 -11.73 -2.86 20.47
N TYR A 74 -12.59 -3.65 19.81
CA TYR A 74 -12.42 -3.94 18.37
C TYR A 74 -12.60 -2.71 17.49
N LEU A 75 -13.46 -1.76 17.86
CA LEU A 75 -13.61 -0.49 17.16
C LEU A 75 -12.33 0.36 17.24
N ALA A 76 -11.71 0.43 18.42
CA ALA A 76 -10.44 1.12 18.61
C ALA A 76 -9.30 0.45 17.82
N GLN A 77 -9.23 -0.89 17.84
CA GLN A 77 -8.27 -1.66 17.05
C GLN A 77 -8.45 -1.44 15.54
N SER A 78 -9.69 -1.48 15.05
CA SER A 78 -10.01 -1.23 13.63
C SER A 78 -9.52 0.16 13.20
N ARG A 79 -9.81 1.20 13.99
CA ARG A 79 -9.32 2.56 13.71
C ARG A 79 -7.79 2.63 13.71
N PHE A 80 -7.15 2.01 14.70
CA PHE A 80 -5.69 1.97 14.79
C PHE A 80 -5.05 1.31 13.56
N PHE A 81 -5.54 0.13 13.15
CA PHE A 81 -5.03 -0.57 11.96
C PHE A 81 -5.30 0.21 10.68
N ALA A 82 -6.47 0.83 10.54
CA ALA A 82 -6.79 1.68 9.40
C ALA A 82 -5.83 2.88 9.28
N THR A 83 -5.53 3.57 10.40
CA THR A 83 -4.55 4.66 10.42
C THR A 83 -3.15 4.17 10.05
N ARG A 84 -2.70 3.04 10.60
CA ARG A 84 -1.39 2.46 10.24
C ARG A 84 -1.32 2.09 8.76
N MET A 85 -2.37 1.49 8.21
CA MET A 85 -2.46 1.20 6.78
C MET A 85 -2.38 2.46 5.93
N SER A 86 -3.06 3.54 6.34
CA SER A 86 -3.00 4.82 5.63
C SER A 86 -1.57 5.38 5.61
N ASN A 87 -0.87 5.36 6.74
CA ASN A 87 0.53 5.80 6.80
C ASN A 87 1.45 4.96 5.89
N LEU A 88 1.29 3.63 5.91
CA LEU A 88 2.05 2.73 5.03
C LEU A 88 1.73 2.99 3.55
N ALA A 89 0.48 3.29 3.21
CA ALA A 89 0.09 3.66 1.85
C ALA A 89 0.73 4.98 1.40
N VAL A 90 0.86 5.97 2.29
CA VAL A 90 1.59 7.22 2.00
C VAL A 90 3.07 6.93 1.72
N THR A 91 3.72 6.06 2.49
CA THR A 91 5.10 5.63 2.22
C THR A 91 5.21 4.93 0.87
N LEU A 92 4.31 4.00 0.57
CA LEU A 92 4.26 3.31 -0.72
C LEU A 92 4.00 4.29 -1.89
N ALA A 93 3.18 5.32 -1.67
CA ALA A 93 2.91 6.36 -2.66
C ALA A 93 4.15 7.20 -2.95
N ALA A 94 4.92 7.57 -1.93
CA ALA A 94 6.18 8.29 -2.09
C ALA A 94 7.19 7.47 -2.92
N TYR A 95 7.35 6.18 -2.61
CA TYR A 95 8.12 5.27 -3.45
C TYR A 95 7.55 5.17 -4.87
N GLY A 96 6.22 5.08 -5.01
CA GLY A 96 5.55 5.03 -6.31
C GLY A 96 5.85 6.22 -7.20
N GLN A 97 5.83 7.45 -6.66
CA GLN A 97 6.19 8.65 -7.41
C GLN A 97 7.64 8.60 -7.91
N ARG A 98 8.58 8.19 -7.04
CA ARG A 98 9.98 8.05 -7.44
C ARG A 98 10.19 6.92 -8.46
N LEU A 99 9.50 5.80 -8.29
CA LEU A 99 9.55 4.66 -9.21
C LEU A 99 9.04 5.02 -10.60
N ILE A 100 7.98 5.83 -10.72
CA ILE A 100 7.48 6.32 -12.02
C ILE A 100 8.58 7.07 -12.76
N VAL A 101 9.23 8.03 -12.09
CA VAL A 101 10.33 8.82 -12.68
C VAL A 101 11.46 7.91 -13.17
N LEU A 102 11.86 6.92 -12.36
CA LEU A 102 12.91 5.97 -12.77
C LEU A 102 12.47 5.07 -13.93
N MET A 103 11.24 4.57 -13.91
CA MET A 103 10.69 3.73 -14.97
C MET A 103 10.59 4.49 -16.29
N ASP A 104 10.17 5.75 -16.27
CA ASP A 104 10.08 6.59 -17.47
C ASP A 104 11.47 6.92 -18.02
N ALA A 105 12.45 7.21 -17.15
CA ALA A 105 13.84 7.44 -17.55
C ALA A 105 14.51 6.19 -18.13
N LEU A 106 14.23 5.01 -17.60
CA LEU A 106 14.83 3.75 -18.05
C LEU A 106 14.16 3.18 -19.31
N THR A 107 12.83 3.33 -19.45
CA THR A 107 12.05 2.73 -20.55
C THR A 107 12.66 2.89 -21.95
N PRO A 108 13.10 4.09 -22.40
CA PRO A 108 13.63 4.26 -23.76
C PRO A 108 15.02 3.64 -23.97
N ILE A 109 15.72 3.30 -22.89
CA ILE A 109 17.12 2.82 -22.91
C ILE A 109 17.17 1.29 -22.85
N LEU A 110 16.22 0.67 -22.15
CA LEU A 110 16.24 -0.77 -21.89
C LEU A 110 15.73 -1.58 -23.09
N THR A 111 16.41 -2.68 -23.36
CA THR A 111 15.86 -3.73 -24.23
C THR A 111 14.63 -4.39 -23.59
N LEU A 112 13.84 -5.13 -24.36
CA LEU A 112 12.65 -5.81 -23.84
C LEU A 112 12.99 -6.80 -22.71
N ASN A 113 14.03 -7.63 -22.88
CA ASN A 113 14.44 -8.60 -21.87
C ASN A 113 14.87 -7.91 -20.58
N GLU A 114 15.66 -6.84 -20.69
CA GLU A 114 16.07 -6.06 -19.51
C GLU A 114 14.88 -5.41 -18.79
N ARG A 115 13.83 -4.98 -19.52
CA ARG A 115 12.60 -4.47 -18.90
C ARG A 115 11.88 -5.56 -18.11
N LEU A 116 11.76 -6.76 -18.68
CA LEU A 116 11.15 -7.90 -18.01
C LEU A 116 11.95 -8.31 -16.76
N ASP A 117 13.27 -8.38 -16.86
CA ASP A 117 14.16 -8.70 -15.74
C ASP A 117 14.03 -7.68 -14.60
N LEU A 118 13.95 -6.39 -14.93
CA LEU A 118 13.80 -5.31 -13.94
C LEU A 118 12.49 -5.42 -13.15
N VAL A 119 11.40 -5.72 -13.86
CA VAL A 119 10.07 -5.97 -13.27
C VAL A 119 10.02 -7.33 -12.58
N GLY A 120 10.93 -8.24 -12.90
CA GLY A 120 10.91 -9.63 -12.46
C GLY A 120 9.72 -10.38 -13.07
N ALA A 121 9.54 -10.26 -14.38
CA ALA A 121 8.47 -10.86 -15.17
C ALA A 121 9.02 -11.92 -16.11
N GLN A 122 8.24 -12.97 -16.38
CA GLN A 122 8.54 -13.92 -17.46
C GLN A 122 7.67 -13.64 -18.69
N ALA A 123 8.25 -13.60 -19.89
CA ALA A 123 7.49 -13.38 -21.12
C ALA A 123 6.30 -14.37 -21.30
N LYS A 124 6.44 -15.59 -20.78
CA LYS A 124 5.41 -16.65 -20.85
C LYS A 124 4.19 -16.38 -19.97
N SER A 125 4.31 -15.55 -18.92
CA SER A 125 3.21 -15.23 -18.01
C SER A 125 2.35 -14.06 -18.50
N LEU A 126 2.79 -13.36 -19.57
CA LEU A 126 2.12 -12.15 -20.06
C LEU A 126 1.03 -12.45 -21.10
N PRO A 127 -0.14 -11.79 -20.99
CA PRO A 127 -1.26 -12.04 -21.89
C PRO A 127 -1.10 -11.33 -23.24
N GLY A 128 -1.30 -12.07 -24.33
CA GLY A 128 -1.32 -11.56 -25.70
C GLY A 128 0.06 -11.13 -26.22
N ALA A 129 0.09 -10.36 -27.32
CA ALA A 129 1.34 -9.88 -27.95
C ALA A 129 1.62 -8.38 -27.71
N GLY A 130 0.64 -7.62 -27.20
CA GLY A 130 0.72 -6.16 -27.11
C GLY A 130 1.68 -5.62 -26.03
N TRP A 131 2.24 -6.47 -25.18
CA TRP A 131 3.16 -6.07 -24.12
C TRP A 131 4.60 -5.86 -24.62
N ALA A 132 4.96 -6.36 -25.81
CA ALA A 132 6.33 -6.27 -26.33
C ALA A 132 6.82 -4.82 -26.55
N THR A 133 5.90 -3.89 -26.77
CA THR A 133 6.19 -2.46 -26.94
C THR A 133 5.85 -1.63 -25.70
N ALA A 134 5.33 -2.25 -24.62
CA ALA A 134 4.83 -1.55 -23.46
C ALA A 134 5.96 -0.90 -22.63
N SER A 135 5.70 0.29 -22.08
CA SER A 135 6.62 0.91 -21.12
C SER A 135 6.72 0.10 -19.82
N LEU A 136 7.74 0.35 -18.99
CA LEU A 136 7.86 -0.31 -17.68
C LEU A 136 6.60 -0.10 -16.81
N VAL A 137 6.07 1.12 -16.78
CA VAL A 137 4.83 1.44 -16.05
C VAL A 137 3.64 0.64 -16.60
N GLN A 138 3.52 0.50 -17.92
CA GLN A 138 2.45 -0.28 -18.55
C GLN A 138 2.59 -1.78 -18.29
N LEU A 139 3.80 -2.33 -18.32
CA LEU A 139 4.07 -3.72 -17.96
C LEU A 139 3.55 -4.02 -16.54
N VAL A 140 3.83 -3.13 -15.57
CA VAL A 140 3.39 -3.31 -14.18
C VAL A 140 1.87 -3.10 -14.04
N THR A 141 1.31 -2.01 -14.58
CA THR A 141 -0.10 -1.62 -14.30
C THR A 141 -1.12 -2.34 -15.17
N ARG A 142 -0.87 -2.43 -16.49
CA ARG A 142 -1.82 -3.00 -17.46
C ARG A 142 -1.66 -4.50 -17.57
N TYR A 143 -0.42 -4.97 -17.68
CA TYR A 143 -0.13 -6.39 -17.89
C TYR A 143 0.12 -7.17 -16.60
N LYS A 144 0.20 -6.47 -15.45
CA LYS A 144 0.45 -7.07 -14.13
C LYS A 144 1.66 -7.99 -14.16
N ALA A 145 2.70 -7.57 -14.88
CA ALA A 145 3.84 -8.40 -15.25
C ALA A 145 4.70 -8.86 -14.07
N GLU A 146 4.55 -8.24 -12.89
CA GLU A 146 5.39 -8.56 -11.74
C GLU A 146 5.10 -9.96 -11.20
N ASP A 147 5.96 -10.93 -11.57
CA ASP A 147 5.98 -12.27 -10.97
C ASP A 147 6.62 -12.17 -9.59
N SER A 148 5.79 -11.85 -8.59
CA SER A 148 6.15 -12.20 -7.22
C SER A 148 5.93 -13.70 -7.03
N SER A 149 6.80 -14.41 -6.32
CA SER A 149 6.53 -15.81 -5.91
C SER A 149 5.21 -15.94 -5.12
N SER A 150 4.71 -14.82 -4.58
CA SER A 150 3.39 -14.63 -3.96
C SER A 150 2.23 -14.37 -4.94
N CYS A 151 2.48 -14.06 -6.22
CA CYS A 151 1.45 -13.80 -7.24
C CYS A 151 0.60 -15.04 -7.52
N SER A 152 1.17 -16.24 -7.30
CA SER A 152 0.44 -17.52 -7.29
C SER A 152 -0.72 -17.57 -6.28
N ARG A 153 -0.75 -16.66 -5.30
CA ARG A 153 -1.81 -16.52 -4.28
C ARG A 153 -2.73 -15.31 -4.53
N GLY A 154 -2.63 -14.65 -5.69
CA GLY A 154 -3.39 -13.43 -5.99
C GLY A 154 -2.91 -12.19 -5.21
N GLU A 155 -1.69 -12.22 -4.68
CA GLU A 155 -1.10 -11.09 -3.98
C GLU A 155 -0.44 -10.11 -4.97
N MET A 156 -0.70 -8.81 -4.76
CA MET A 156 -0.15 -7.72 -5.55
C MET A 156 1.36 -7.59 -5.33
N GLY A 157 2.13 -7.36 -6.39
CA GLY A 157 3.56 -7.10 -6.30
C GLY A 157 3.89 -5.68 -5.78
N PRO A 158 5.11 -5.46 -5.24
CA PRO A 158 5.53 -4.17 -4.68
C PRO A 158 5.50 -3.01 -5.69
N LEU A 159 5.87 -3.23 -6.95
CA LEU A 159 5.83 -2.16 -7.96
C LEU A 159 4.38 -1.75 -8.22
N LEU A 160 3.49 -2.73 -8.41
CA LEU A 160 2.07 -2.46 -8.64
C LEU A 160 1.44 -1.76 -7.41
N ALA A 161 1.77 -2.21 -6.19
CA ALA A 161 1.27 -1.59 -4.97
C ALA A 161 1.67 -0.11 -4.84
N CYS A 162 2.94 0.21 -5.12
CA CYS A 162 3.43 1.58 -5.12
C CYS A 162 2.73 2.46 -6.17
N LEU A 163 2.51 1.93 -7.38
CA LEU A 163 1.82 2.66 -8.46
C LEU A 163 0.34 2.89 -8.17
N LEU A 164 -0.35 1.94 -7.53
CA LEU A 164 -1.72 2.15 -7.07
C LEU A 164 -1.77 3.14 -5.89
N ALA A 165 -0.79 3.07 -4.98
CA ALA A 165 -0.71 3.98 -3.85
C ALA A 165 -0.51 5.43 -4.30
N SER A 166 0.37 5.65 -5.28
CA SER A 166 0.64 6.99 -5.82
C SER A 166 -0.57 7.59 -6.54
N ARG A 167 -1.52 6.77 -6.99
CA ARG A 167 -2.81 7.16 -7.56
C ARG A 167 -3.95 7.27 -6.53
N GLY A 168 -3.70 6.92 -5.27
CA GLY A 168 -4.74 6.85 -4.23
C GLY A 168 -5.69 5.65 -4.37
N GLU A 169 -5.33 4.65 -5.18
CA GLU A 169 -6.16 3.48 -5.50
C GLU A 169 -5.84 2.27 -4.60
N LEU A 170 -4.77 2.34 -3.80
CA LEU A 170 -4.32 1.21 -2.96
C LEU A 170 -5.29 0.86 -1.83
N ILE A 171 -5.87 1.88 -1.19
CA ILE A 171 -6.87 1.71 -0.14
C ILE A 171 -8.22 2.02 -0.78
N VAL A 172 -9.05 0.99 -0.98
CA VAL A 172 -10.45 1.21 -1.31
C VAL A 172 -11.08 1.92 -0.12
N VAL A 173 -11.41 3.20 -0.28
CA VAL A 173 -12.14 3.97 0.73
C VAL A 173 -13.48 3.28 0.93
N GLN A 174 -13.57 2.42 1.94
CA GLN A 174 -14.84 1.92 2.39
C GLN A 174 -15.58 3.12 2.97
N LYS A 175 -16.56 3.65 2.21
CA LYS A 175 -17.60 4.51 2.75
C LYS A 175 -18.43 3.65 3.71
N SER A 176 -17.94 3.45 4.93
CA SER A 176 -18.71 2.75 5.94
C SER A 176 -19.84 3.66 6.40
N VAL A 177 -20.99 3.55 5.72
CA VAL A 177 -22.29 3.89 6.29
C VAL A 177 -22.61 2.82 7.33
N ARG A 178 -21.82 2.76 8.41
CA ARG A 178 -22.21 2.01 9.60
C ARG A 178 -22.78 3.05 10.53
N GLN A 179 -24.11 3.17 10.48
CA GLN A 179 -24.89 3.94 11.43
C GLN A 179 -24.31 3.67 12.81
N ALA A 180 -23.77 4.73 13.43
CA ALA A 180 -23.57 4.74 14.85
C ALA A 180 -24.94 4.39 15.43
N THR A 181 -25.10 3.16 15.92
CA THR A 181 -26.12 2.87 16.91
C THR A 181 -25.93 3.96 17.95
N GLN A 182 -26.95 4.81 18.08
CA GLN A 182 -26.98 5.85 19.09
C GLN A 182 -26.84 5.14 20.42
N ILE A 183 -25.61 5.04 20.91
CA ILE A 183 -25.33 4.74 22.29
C ILE A 183 -25.90 5.96 22.99
N HIS A 184 -27.13 5.86 23.47
CA HIS A 184 -27.63 6.75 24.49
C HIS A 184 -26.63 6.65 25.66
N SER A 185 -25.71 7.60 25.69
CA SER A 185 -24.91 7.87 26.87
C SER A 185 -25.89 8.11 28.00
N PRO A 186 -25.87 7.35 29.11
CA PRO A 186 -26.49 7.84 30.32
C PRO A 186 -25.83 9.18 30.62
N ILE A 187 -26.65 10.21 30.77
CA ILE A 187 -26.23 11.54 31.21
C ILE A 187 -25.56 11.35 32.57
N LEU A 188 -24.23 11.28 32.59
CA LEU A 188 -23.47 11.43 33.82
C LEU A 188 -23.43 12.94 34.11
N PRO A 189 -23.86 13.38 35.30
CA PRO A 189 -23.76 14.79 35.66
C PRO A 189 -22.28 15.19 35.61
N SER A 190 -22.03 16.39 35.09
CA SER A 190 -20.70 16.97 34.94
C SER A 190 -19.92 16.86 36.25
N VAL A 191 -18.91 15.98 36.30
CA VAL A 191 -17.95 15.99 37.39
C VAL A 191 -17.01 17.15 37.12
N ALA A 192 -17.18 18.21 37.92
CA ALA A 192 -16.36 19.41 37.91
C ALA A 192 -14.87 19.05 37.96
N SER A 193 -14.07 19.76 37.17
CA SER A 193 -12.62 19.70 37.20
C SER A 193 -12.11 19.98 38.61
N LEU A 194 -11.60 18.96 39.30
CA LEU A 194 -10.85 19.16 40.53
C LEU A 194 -9.47 19.73 40.16
N MET A 195 -9.32 21.05 40.31
CA MET A 195 -8.02 21.71 40.30
C MET A 195 -7.21 21.27 41.51
N LEU A 196 -6.01 20.75 41.26
CA LEU A 196 -5.02 20.48 42.29
C LEU A 196 -4.35 21.82 42.68
N VAL A 197 -4.82 22.45 43.76
CA VAL A 197 -4.13 23.58 44.39
C VAL A 197 -3.15 23.01 45.41
N ALA A 198 -1.87 22.94 45.04
CA ALA A 198 -0.80 22.83 46.03
C ALA A 198 -0.42 24.26 46.47
N ALA A 199 -0.80 24.61 47.69
CA ALA A 199 -0.29 25.78 48.40
C ALA A 199 1.16 25.52 48.87
N ARG A 200 1.90 26.62 49.00
CA ARG A 200 3.35 26.76 49.25
C ARG A 200 3.99 25.78 50.22
#